data_AF-A0AAT9FIS4-F1
#
_entry.id   AF-A0AAT9FIS4-F1
#
_cell.length_a   1.000
_cell.length_b   1.000
_cell.length_c   1.000
_cell.angle_alpha   90.00
_cell.angle_beta   90.00
_cell.angle_gamma   90.00
#
_symmetry.space_group_name_H-M   'P 1'
#
loop_
_entity.id
_entity.type
_entity.pdbx_description
1 polymer ?
#
loop_
_entity_poly.entity_id
_entity_poly.type
_entity_poly.pdbx_seq_one_letter_code
_entity_poly.pdbx_strand_id
1 'polypeptide(L)'
;MKTKTLLIAAFSMAATALCQAFTIDFNALVVPVGTTITSSTPLTINVDGYGPVRFEVGGTDVVQVGTTHSNDPGTSIVNSLEMDGGDTVVVTFLGPEALNVDFDIAGINPSEEAVQITQSALRTYEFQVNTIANEGSNGAGIAAVSWTSVPEPSSAVLGAIGACAILLRRRR
;
A
#
# COMPACT_ATOMS: atom_id res chain seq x y z
N MET A 1 15.25 17.17 -40.16
CA MET A 1 15.70 17.40 -38.77
C MET A 1 14.56 17.60 -37.77
N LYS A 2 13.46 18.29 -38.12
CA LYS A 2 12.35 18.61 -37.19
C LYS A 2 11.54 17.42 -36.62
N THR A 3 11.51 16.29 -37.32
CA THR A 3 10.78 15.07 -36.88
C THR A 3 11.52 14.25 -35.82
N LYS A 4 12.85 14.35 -35.74
CA LYS A 4 13.63 13.64 -34.71
C LYS A 4 13.41 14.23 -33.32
N THR A 5 13.20 15.55 -33.24
CA THR A 5 12.94 16.28 -31.99
C THR A 5 11.56 15.98 -31.40
N LEU A 6 10.54 15.80 -32.24
CA LEU A 6 9.19 15.39 -31.83
C LEU A 6 9.16 13.96 -31.26
N LEU A 7 9.98 13.05 -31.81
CA LEU A 7 10.09 11.68 -31.31
C LEU A 7 10.78 11.64 -29.94
N ILE A 8 11.85 12.41 -29.76
CA ILE A 8 12.53 12.54 -28.47
C ILE A 8 11.56 13.15 -27.45
N ALA A 9 10.82 14.20 -27.79
CA ALA A 9 9.82 14.78 -26.88
C ALA A 9 8.70 13.80 -26.50
N ALA A 10 8.19 12.99 -27.44
CA ALA A 10 7.18 11.98 -27.15
C ALA A 10 7.71 10.83 -26.28
N PHE A 11 8.95 10.36 -26.52
CA PHE A 11 9.60 9.36 -25.66
C PHE A 11 10.00 9.94 -24.31
N SER A 12 10.38 11.21 -24.22
CA SER A 12 10.69 11.90 -22.95
C SER A 12 9.43 12.12 -22.12
N MET A 13 8.26 12.36 -22.73
CA MET A 13 6.97 12.41 -22.02
C MET A 13 6.41 11.03 -21.68
N ALA A 14 6.77 9.98 -22.43
CA ALA A 14 6.43 8.60 -22.09
C ALA A 14 7.36 8.01 -21.01
N ALA A 15 8.61 8.48 -20.95
CA ALA A 15 9.61 8.10 -19.95
C ALA A 15 9.40 8.78 -18.59
N THR A 16 8.53 9.79 -18.50
CA THR A 16 7.95 10.25 -17.24
C THR A 16 6.78 9.35 -16.80
N ALA A 17 6.97 8.03 -16.89
CA ALA A 17 6.25 7.12 -16.02
C ALA A 17 6.74 7.43 -14.60
N LEU A 18 6.16 8.47 -14.01
CA LEU A 18 6.52 8.96 -12.69
C LEU A 18 6.21 7.83 -11.72
N CYS A 19 7.25 7.18 -11.20
CA CYS A 19 7.11 6.33 -10.03
C CYS A 19 6.57 7.22 -8.92
N GLN A 20 5.31 7.02 -8.53
CA GLN A 20 4.67 7.78 -7.46
C GLN A 20 4.75 6.96 -6.17
N ALA A 21 5.09 7.63 -5.07
CA ALA A 21 5.10 7.04 -3.74
C ALA A 21 3.81 7.43 -3.01
N PHE A 22 3.25 6.47 -2.28
CA PHE A 22 2.02 6.60 -1.54
C PHE A 22 2.21 6.07 -0.12
N THR A 23 1.42 6.61 0.80
CA THR A 23 1.44 6.19 2.20
C THR A 23 0.04 6.30 2.77
N ILE A 24 -0.39 5.26 3.47
CA ILE A 24 -1.47 5.32 4.44
C ILE A 24 -0.80 5.35 5.80
N ASP A 25 -0.89 6.48 6.50
CA ASP A 25 -0.35 6.64 7.85
C ASP A 25 -1.53 6.79 8.81
N PHE A 26 -1.75 5.80 9.67
CA PHE A 26 -2.86 5.81 10.63
C PHE A 26 -2.72 6.94 11.67
N ASN A 27 -1.52 7.50 11.87
CA ASN A 27 -1.32 8.69 12.71
C ASN A 27 -1.88 9.96 12.06
N ALA A 28 -1.75 10.06 10.73
CA ALA A 28 -2.20 11.21 9.95
C ALA A 28 -3.60 11.02 9.36
N LEU A 29 -4.09 9.78 9.25
CA LEU A 29 -5.38 9.46 8.65
C LEU A 29 -6.53 9.76 9.60
N VAL A 30 -7.65 10.21 9.02
CA VAL A 30 -8.93 10.36 9.71
C VAL A 30 -9.69 9.02 9.71
N VAL A 31 -9.09 7.96 10.28
CA VAL A 31 -9.88 6.79 10.69
C VAL A 31 -10.21 6.96 12.17
N PRO A 32 -11.49 7.06 12.56
CA PRO A 32 -11.84 7.20 13.96
C PRO A 32 -11.28 6.03 14.79
N VAL A 33 -10.68 6.34 15.94
CA VAL A 33 -10.33 5.33 16.95
C VAL A 33 -11.58 4.53 17.33
N GLY A 34 -11.43 3.22 17.43
CA GLY A 34 -12.52 2.27 17.61
C GLY A 34 -13.18 1.81 16.32
N THR A 35 -12.69 2.22 15.15
CA THR A 35 -13.14 1.66 13.87
C THR A 35 -12.77 0.18 13.81
N THR A 36 -13.79 -0.67 13.78
CA THR A 36 -13.66 -2.12 13.76
C THR A 36 -13.60 -2.65 12.33
N ILE A 37 -12.67 -3.55 12.07
CA ILE A 37 -12.47 -4.24 10.80
C ILE A 37 -12.72 -5.73 11.01
N THR A 38 -13.52 -6.33 10.12
CA THR A 38 -13.75 -7.77 10.07
C THR A 38 -13.72 -8.26 8.62
N SER A 39 -13.72 -9.57 8.40
CA SER A 39 -13.90 -10.15 7.06
C SER A 39 -15.22 -9.74 6.39
N SER A 40 -16.26 -9.43 7.18
CA SER A 40 -17.57 -8.99 6.67
C SER A 40 -17.71 -7.48 6.51
N THR A 41 -16.86 -6.72 7.19
CA THR A 41 -16.83 -5.25 7.21
C THR A 41 -15.39 -4.76 7.03
N PRO A 42 -14.85 -4.82 5.80
CA PRO A 42 -13.50 -4.37 5.51
C PRO A 42 -13.40 -2.84 5.53
N LEU A 43 -12.24 -2.32 5.92
CA LEU A 43 -11.93 -0.90 5.82
C LEU A 43 -11.37 -0.62 4.42
N THR A 44 -11.97 0.32 3.70
CA THR A 44 -11.44 0.78 2.40
C THR A 44 -11.05 2.24 2.51
N ILE A 45 -9.79 2.52 2.21
CA ILE A 45 -9.23 3.87 2.19
C ILE A 45 -8.98 4.27 0.73
N ASN A 46 -9.56 5.40 0.32
CA ASN A 46 -9.30 5.97 -1.00
C ASN A 46 -8.07 6.89 -0.93
N VAL A 47 -7.00 6.49 -1.60
CA VAL A 47 -5.73 7.22 -1.63
C VAL A 47 -5.71 8.10 -2.87
N ASP A 48 -5.60 9.41 -2.68
CA ASP A 48 -5.60 10.36 -3.79
C ASP A 48 -4.43 10.10 -4.74
N GLY A 49 -4.71 10.14 -6.05
CA GLY A 49 -3.74 9.80 -7.09
C GLY A 49 -3.43 8.29 -7.27
N TYR A 50 -3.88 7.41 -6.38
CA TYR A 50 -3.64 5.96 -6.47
C TYR A 50 -4.92 5.15 -6.72
N GLY A 51 -5.91 5.29 -5.84
CA GLY A 51 -7.11 4.45 -5.81
C GLY A 51 -7.36 3.82 -4.45
N PRO A 52 -8.30 2.87 -4.37
CA PRO A 52 -8.67 2.25 -3.10
C PRO A 52 -7.63 1.24 -2.62
N VAL A 53 -7.42 1.21 -1.31
CA VAL A 53 -6.70 0.15 -0.58
C VAL A 53 -7.66 -0.44 0.44
N ARG A 54 -7.81 -1.76 0.43
CA ARG A 54 -8.75 -2.49 1.29
C ARG A 54 -7.99 -3.27 2.35
N PHE A 55 -8.41 -3.15 3.60
CA PHE A 55 -7.96 -3.91 4.75
C PHE A 55 -9.10 -4.82 5.20
N GLU A 56 -8.82 -6.10 5.34
CA GLU A 56 -9.78 -7.10 5.82
C GLU A 56 -9.08 -8.09 6.76
N VAL A 57 -9.82 -8.68 7.70
CA VAL A 57 -9.25 -9.68 8.59
C VAL A 57 -9.36 -11.06 7.96
N GLY A 58 -8.27 -11.83 7.98
CA GLY A 58 -8.26 -13.24 7.64
C GLY A 58 -8.82 -14.05 8.81
N GLY A 59 -10.08 -14.51 8.70
CA GLY A 59 -10.73 -15.33 9.71
C GLY A 59 -11.95 -14.68 10.37
N THR A 60 -12.19 -15.01 11.63
CA THR A 60 -13.32 -14.51 12.45
C THR A 60 -12.95 -13.38 13.40
N ASP A 61 -11.66 -13.04 13.46
CA ASP A 61 -11.15 -12.09 14.43
C ASP A 61 -11.50 -10.64 14.05
N VAL A 62 -11.39 -9.78 15.05
CA VAL A 62 -11.81 -8.40 15.00
C VAL A 62 -10.62 -7.52 15.28
N VAL A 63 -10.17 -6.79 14.26
CA VAL A 63 -9.03 -5.86 14.34
C VAL A 63 -9.60 -4.45 14.41
N GLN A 64 -8.93 -3.53 15.11
CA GLN A 64 -9.44 -2.17 15.27
C GLN A 64 -8.36 -1.11 15.09
N VAL A 65 -8.77 0.09 14.67
CA VAL A 65 -7.87 1.25 14.77
C VAL A 65 -7.89 1.76 16.21
N GLY A 66 -6.73 1.82 16.84
CA GLY A 66 -6.59 2.20 18.24
C GLY A 66 -5.29 2.94 18.56
N THR A 67 -5.03 3.10 19.86
CA THR A 67 -3.91 3.88 20.42
C THR A 67 -3.09 3.11 21.46
N THR A 68 -3.23 1.79 21.52
CA THR A 68 -2.58 0.89 22.48
C THR A 68 -1.06 1.02 22.43
N HIS A 69 -0.52 1.27 21.22
CA HIS A 69 0.91 1.43 20.98
C HIS A 69 1.38 2.89 20.90
N SER A 70 0.55 3.86 21.30
CA SER A 70 0.81 5.30 21.11
C SER A 70 2.00 5.86 21.91
N ASN A 71 2.60 5.05 22.77
CA ASN A 71 3.67 5.43 23.68
C ASN A 71 4.85 4.46 23.63
N ASP A 72 4.93 3.63 22.58
CA ASP A 72 6.02 2.68 22.44
C ASP A 72 7.37 3.42 22.34
N PRO A 73 8.32 3.12 23.25
CA PRO A 73 9.59 3.84 23.31
C PRO A 73 10.34 3.79 21.97
N GLY A 74 10.72 4.96 21.46
CA GLY A 74 11.47 5.07 20.19
C GLY A 74 10.61 5.15 18.93
N THR A 75 9.28 5.18 19.06
CA THR A 75 8.36 5.43 17.95
C THR A 75 7.66 6.80 18.11
N SER A 76 7.18 7.37 17.00
CA SER A 76 6.31 8.56 16.99
C SER A 76 4.85 8.20 16.67
N ILE A 77 4.48 6.95 16.91
CA ILE A 77 3.18 6.38 16.55
C ILE A 77 2.17 6.78 17.62
N VAL A 78 1.01 7.25 17.18
CA VAL A 78 -0.13 7.67 18.00
C VAL A 78 -1.31 6.72 17.77
N ASN A 79 -1.57 6.36 16.52
CA ASN A 79 -2.61 5.43 16.13
C ASN A 79 -2.03 4.30 15.29
N SER A 80 -2.62 3.12 15.41
CA SER A 80 -2.29 1.98 14.56
C SER A 80 -3.51 1.11 14.34
N LEU A 81 -3.44 0.25 13.33
CA LEU A 81 -4.35 -0.87 13.19
C LEU A 81 -3.87 -2.01 14.10
N GLU A 82 -4.54 -2.18 15.23
CA GLU A 82 -4.17 -3.06 16.34
C GLU A 82 -4.62 -4.49 16.10
N MET A 83 -3.69 -5.42 16.29
CA MET A 83 -3.84 -6.84 16.02
C MET A 83 -3.37 -7.66 17.23
N ASP A 84 -4.15 -8.67 17.60
CA ASP A 84 -3.78 -9.64 18.62
C ASP A 84 -2.88 -10.75 18.04
N GLY A 85 -2.28 -11.54 18.92
CA GLY A 85 -1.45 -12.68 18.52
C GLY A 85 -2.26 -13.73 17.75
N GLY A 86 -1.88 -14.00 16.51
CA GLY A 86 -2.58 -14.93 15.61
C GLY A 86 -3.48 -14.24 14.58
N ASP A 87 -3.78 -12.95 14.77
CA ASP A 87 -4.56 -12.19 13.80
C ASP A 87 -3.82 -12.06 12.46
N THR A 88 -4.62 -12.08 11.39
CA THR A 88 -4.14 -11.84 10.03
C THR A 88 -4.92 -10.69 9.42
N VAL A 89 -4.23 -9.69 8.92
CA VAL A 89 -4.81 -8.60 8.12
C VAL A 89 -4.36 -8.76 6.68
N VAL A 90 -5.33 -8.81 5.77
CA VAL A 90 -5.10 -8.86 4.33
C VAL A 90 -5.27 -7.45 3.78
N VAL A 91 -4.20 -6.94 3.17
CA VAL A 91 -4.15 -5.64 2.51
C VAL A 91 -4.18 -5.84 1.00
N THR A 92 -5.26 -5.37 0.37
CA THR A 92 -5.47 -5.47 -1.07
C THR A 92 -5.40 -4.11 -1.74
N PHE A 93 -4.49 -3.99 -2.69
CA PHE A 93 -4.23 -2.81 -3.49
C PHE A 93 -5.12 -2.83 -4.75
N LEU A 94 -6.20 -2.04 -4.76
CA LEU A 94 -7.20 -2.04 -5.84
C LEU A 94 -6.88 -1.02 -6.95
N GLY A 95 -5.84 -0.20 -6.78
CA GLY A 95 -5.31 0.71 -7.78
C GLY A 95 -4.35 0.05 -8.78
N PRO A 96 -3.46 0.82 -9.41
CA PRO A 96 -2.32 0.30 -10.17
C PRO A 96 -1.46 -0.66 -9.33
N GLU A 97 -0.63 -1.48 -9.98
CA GLU A 97 0.24 -2.44 -9.29
C GLU A 97 1.11 -1.73 -8.24
N ALA A 98 1.01 -2.20 -6.99
CA ALA A 98 1.82 -1.72 -5.88
C ALA A 98 3.18 -2.43 -5.89
N LEU A 99 4.24 -1.65 -5.79
CA LEU A 99 5.64 -2.06 -5.83
C LEU A 99 6.34 -1.55 -4.57
N ASN A 100 7.36 -2.26 -4.09
CA ASN A 100 8.13 -1.86 -2.90
C ASN A 100 7.21 -1.57 -1.70
N VAL A 101 6.25 -2.47 -1.45
CA VAL A 101 5.33 -2.33 -0.31
C VAL A 101 6.09 -2.56 0.98
N ASP A 102 5.98 -1.62 1.91
CA ASP A 102 6.60 -1.65 3.22
C ASP A 102 5.59 -1.28 4.30
N PHE A 103 5.78 -1.84 5.49
CA PHE A 103 4.87 -1.69 6.61
C PHE A 103 5.62 -1.20 7.84
N ASP A 104 5.19 -0.06 8.38
CA ASP A 104 5.70 0.46 9.65
C ASP A 104 4.89 -0.14 10.80
N ILE A 105 5.55 -0.90 11.67
CA ILE A 105 4.90 -1.67 12.74
C ILE A 105 5.25 -1.12 14.12
N ALA A 106 4.24 -1.04 14.98
CA ALA A 106 4.32 -0.74 16.41
C ALA A 106 4.10 -2.01 17.25
N GLY A 107 4.50 -1.98 18.52
CA GLY A 107 4.24 -3.07 19.46
C GLY A 107 5.23 -4.22 19.45
N ILE A 108 6.22 -4.23 18.55
CA ILE A 108 7.23 -5.30 18.50
C ILE A 108 8.42 -4.93 19.38
N ASN A 109 8.62 -5.69 20.46
CA ASN A 109 9.80 -5.59 21.29
C ASN A 109 11.04 -6.17 20.57
N PRO A 110 12.27 -5.72 20.87
CA PRO A 110 13.49 -6.27 20.27
C PRO A 110 13.73 -7.77 20.48
N SER A 111 12.99 -8.41 21.40
CA SER A 111 13.00 -9.86 21.66
C SER A 111 11.85 -10.62 20.96
N GLU A 112 10.99 -9.92 20.22
CA GLU A 112 9.88 -10.47 19.46
C GLU A 112 10.24 -10.46 17.98
N GLU A 113 10.12 -11.61 17.32
CA GLU A 113 10.48 -11.77 15.91
C GLU A 113 9.37 -12.56 15.23
N ALA A 114 8.28 -11.89 14.84
CA ALA A 114 7.15 -12.64 14.35
C ALA A 114 6.12 -11.81 13.58
N VAL A 115 6.55 -10.90 12.74
CA VAL A 115 5.68 -10.36 11.70
C VAL A 115 6.01 -11.07 10.40
N GLN A 116 5.03 -11.77 9.84
CA GLN A 116 5.15 -12.40 8.54
C GLN A 116 4.34 -11.59 7.52
N ILE A 117 5.03 -11.11 6.49
CA ILE A 117 4.41 -10.43 5.36
C ILE A 117 4.51 -11.36 4.16
N THR A 118 3.38 -11.93 3.74
CA THR A 118 3.32 -12.84 2.59
C THR A 118 2.57 -12.17 1.45
N GLN A 119 3.14 -12.16 0.25
CA GLN A 119 2.40 -11.77 -0.94
C GLN A 119 1.57 -12.97 -1.41
N SER A 120 0.25 -12.97 -1.18
CA SER A 120 -0.64 -14.06 -1.58
C SER A 120 -1.11 -13.93 -3.03
N ALA A 121 -1.11 -12.72 -3.58
CA ALA A 121 -1.33 -12.44 -5.01
C ALA A 121 -0.59 -11.17 -5.44
N LEU A 122 -0.52 -10.90 -6.76
CA LEU A 122 0.20 -9.73 -7.33
C LEU A 122 -0.16 -8.38 -6.67
N ARG A 123 -1.33 -8.25 -6.06
CA ARG A 123 -1.82 -7.02 -5.40
C ARG A 123 -2.31 -7.22 -3.98
N THR A 124 -2.04 -8.38 -3.39
CA THR A 124 -2.55 -8.75 -2.08
C THR A 124 -1.39 -9.16 -1.19
N TYR A 125 -1.27 -8.45 -0.08
CA TYR A 125 -0.27 -8.65 0.94
C TYR A 125 -0.97 -9.06 2.21
N GLU A 126 -0.57 -10.18 2.77
CA GLU A 126 -1.08 -10.71 4.02
C GLU A 126 -0.07 -10.38 5.09
N PHE A 127 -0.52 -9.58 6.05
CA PHE A 127 0.21 -9.24 7.24
C PHE A 127 -0.31 -10.13 8.37
N GLN A 128 0.58 -10.97 8.90
CA GLN A 128 0.26 -11.86 10.02
C GLN A 128 1.16 -11.54 11.21
N VAL A 129 0.52 -11.37 12.37
CA VAL A 129 1.23 -11.27 13.65
C VAL A 129 1.40 -12.68 14.19
N ASN A 130 2.56 -13.26 13.90
CA ASN A 130 3.01 -14.56 14.42
C ASN A 130 3.57 -14.47 15.84
N THR A 131 3.53 -13.31 16.52
CA THR A 131 4.21 -13.11 17.81
C THR A 131 3.73 -14.16 18.78
N ILE A 132 4.66 -15.06 19.07
CA ILE A 132 4.56 -16.16 20.00
C ILE A 132 3.74 -15.70 21.18
N ALA A 133 2.71 -16.48 21.50
CA ALA A 133 1.83 -16.37 22.64
C ALA A 133 2.59 -16.16 23.97
N ASN A 134 3.14 -14.96 24.18
CA ASN A 134 3.53 -14.48 25.48
C ASN A 134 2.23 -14.01 26.12
N GLU A 135 1.75 -14.76 27.10
CA GLU A 135 0.66 -14.34 27.96
C GLU A 135 0.97 -12.92 28.49
N GLY A 136 0.23 -11.92 28.00
CA GLY A 136 0.42 -10.51 28.36
C GLY A 136 1.09 -9.61 27.31
N SER A 137 1.39 -10.09 26.09
CA SER A 137 1.72 -9.19 24.97
C SER A 137 0.47 -8.41 24.53
N ASN A 138 0.63 -7.10 24.28
CA ASN A 138 -0.44 -6.23 23.79
C ASN A 138 -0.65 -6.35 22.26
N GLY A 139 -0.08 -7.37 21.63
CA GLY A 139 -0.15 -7.55 20.18
C GLY A 139 0.78 -6.61 19.42
N ALA A 140 0.48 -6.40 18.14
CA ALA A 140 1.23 -5.49 17.27
C ALA A 140 0.26 -4.57 16.51
N GLY A 141 0.77 -3.46 15.99
CA GLY A 141 -0.03 -2.49 15.26
C GLY A 141 0.58 -2.06 13.94
N ILE A 142 -0.20 -2.06 12.85
CA ILE A 142 0.24 -1.43 11.59
C ILE A 142 0.05 0.08 11.73
N ALA A 143 1.13 0.84 11.82
CA ALA A 143 1.09 2.29 11.93
C ALA A 143 1.04 2.97 10.57
N ALA A 144 1.78 2.45 9.60
CA ALA A 144 1.70 2.93 8.23
C ALA A 144 1.95 1.82 7.21
N VAL A 145 1.43 2.01 6.01
CA VAL A 145 1.72 1.21 4.83
C VAL A 145 2.20 2.16 3.75
N SER A 146 3.40 1.92 3.22
CA SER A 146 3.98 2.71 2.14
C SER A 146 4.26 1.85 0.92
N TRP A 147 4.10 2.42 -0.27
CA TRP A 147 4.37 1.72 -1.52
C TRP A 147 4.67 2.71 -2.63
N THR A 148 5.21 2.18 -3.71
CA THR A 148 5.36 2.87 -4.99
C THR A 148 4.41 2.27 -6.02
N SER A 149 3.99 3.03 -7.02
CA SER A 149 3.31 2.47 -8.18
C SER A 149 3.80 3.12 -9.47
N VAL A 150 3.74 2.35 -10.56
CA VAL A 150 3.92 2.88 -11.91
C VAL A 150 2.53 3.08 -12.51
N PRO A 151 2.13 4.33 -12.84
CA PRO A 151 0.87 4.56 -13.51
C PRO A 151 0.81 3.79 -14.82
N GLU A 152 -0.31 3.12 -15.10
CA GLU A 152 -0.51 2.51 -16.41
C GLU A 152 -0.40 3.61 -17.48
N PRO A 153 0.38 3.40 -18.57
CA PRO A 153 0.46 4.38 -19.63
C PRO A 153 -0.93 4.58 -20.21
N SER A 154 -1.47 5.80 -20.06
CA SER A 154 -2.84 6.08 -20.49
C SER A 154 -3.03 5.67 -21.96
N SER A 155 -4.19 5.14 -22.29
CA SER A 155 -4.54 4.75 -23.66
C SER A 155 -4.38 5.90 -24.67
N ALA A 156 -4.54 7.15 -24.21
CA ALA A 156 -4.25 8.35 -24.99
C ALA A 156 -2.76 8.52 -25.31
N VAL A 157 -1.87 8.24 -24.37
CA VAL A 157 -0.40 8.24 -24.59
C VAL A 157 0.00 7.11 -25.53
N LEU A 158 -0.53 5.90 -25.32
CA LEU A 158 -0.30 4.77 -26.23
C LEU A 158 -0.82 5.07 -27.64
N GLY A 159 -2.01 5.68 -27.74
CA GLY A 159 -2.60 6.11 -29.00
C GLY A 159 -1.76 7.18 -29.70
N ALA A 160 -1.22 8.15 -28.96
CA ALA A 160 -0.32 9.18 -29.50
C ALA A 160 1.00 8.57 -29.99
N ILE A 161 1.58 7.61 -29.26
CA ILE A 161 2.78 6.87 -29.68
C ILE A 161 2.50 6.06 -30.96
N GLY A 162 1.37 5.33 -30.98
CA GLY A 162 0.94 4.56 -32.14
C GLY A 162 0.69 5.41 -33.39
N ALA A 163 -0.01 6.54 -33.23
CA ALA A 163 -0.25 7.50 -34.31
C ALA A 163 1.05 8.11 -34.83
N CYS A 164 2.00 8.46 -33.94
CA CYS A 164 3.33 8.92 -34.32
C CYS A 164 4.09 7.85 -35.14
N ALA A 165 4.06 6.59 -34.72
CA ALA A 165 4.71 5.49 -35.44
C ALA A 165 4.13 5.27 -36.85
N ILE A 166 2.81 5.34 -36.99
CA ILE A 166 2.13 5.20 -38.30
C ILE A 166 2.47 6.36 -39.24
N LEU A 167 2.46 7.60 -38.73
CA LEU A 167 2.82 8.79 -39.52
C LEU A 167 4.26 8.74 -40.03
N LEU A 168 5.18 8.14 -39.26
CA LEU A 168 6.57 7.94 -39.67
C LEU A 168 6.71 6.83 -40.72
N ARG A 169 5.89 5.77 -40.63
CA ARG A 169 5.88 4.68 -41.62
C ARG A 169 5.38 5.13 -42.99
N ARG A 170 4.44 6.09 -43.04
CA ARG A 170 3.92 6.66 -44.31
C ARG A 170 4.86 7.68 -44.97
N ARG A 171 5.94 8.09 -44.31
CA ARG A 171 6.91 9.10 -44.79
C ARG A 171 8.29 8.51 -45.13
N ARG A 172 8.45 7.19 -45.06
CA ARG A 172 9.51 6.45 -45.73
C ARG A 172 8.95 5.88 -47.03
#